data_AF-A0A2T6NI97-F1
#
_entry.id   AF-A0A2T6NI97-F1
#
_cell.length_a   1.000
_cell.length_b   1.000
_cell.length_c   1.000
_cell.angle_alpha   90.00
_cell.angle_beta   90.00
_cell.angle_gamma   90.00
#
_symmetry.space_group_name_H-M   'P 1'
#
loop_
_entity.id
_entity.type
_entity.pdbx_description
1 polymer ?
#
loop_
_entity_poly.entity_id
_entity_poly.type
_entity_poly.pdbx_seq_one_letter_code
_entity_poly.pdbx_strand_id
1 'polypeptide(L)'
;MNGNLKCVDGLYYPEFHAGWGGCAEELFHYTSRYFVCTQAFLRNLADQRQFNMSGYQANNLSKTQRHLMAAILACEPNLQSARGITQIVRSVINGETDISEALAETYRKYLNVIPEDVELVYSCRAHHHNQPDVAPLDPFLNLAGRLNLPVAVHPHHLEVPLKALAQHLDSPNSSLRNSLQEAILNLHFAGYALKNHPGLTHKSARILGDEHSL
;
A
#
# COMPACT_ATOMS: atom_id res chain seq x y z
N MET A 1 25.28 -5.48 5.96
CA MET A 1 24.08 -5.34 5.11
C MET A 1 23.03 -6.25 5.74
N ASN A 2 22.23 -5.74 6.69
CA ASN A 2 21.23 -6.53 7.39
C ASN A 2 19.86 -5.97 6.98
N GLY A 3 19.29 -6.52 5.90
CA GLY A 3 17.94 -6.21 5.48
C GLY A 3 16.94 -6.89 6.41
N ASN A 4 16.01 -6.12 6.98
CA ASN A 4 14.94 -6.64 7.83
C ASN A 4 14.03 -7.57 7.02
N LEU A 5 13.58 -8.66 7.62
CA LEU A 5 12.70 -9.64 6.99
C LEU A 5 11.40 -9.81 7.78
N LYS A 6 10.25 -9.92 7.10
CA LYS A 6 8.91 -10.15 7.67
C LYS A 6 8.54 -11.65 7.57
N CYS A 7 8.18 -12.27 8.69
CA CYS A 7 7.81 -13.69 8.74
C CYS A 7 6.32 -13.91 8.46
N VAL A 8 5.99 -14.71 7.44
CA VAL A 8 4.61 -15.06 7.03
C VAL A 8 4.58 -16.54 6.63
N ASP A 9 3.71 -17.33 7.26
CA ASP A 9 3.60 -18.78 7.05
C ASP A 9 4.93 -19.55 7.19
N GLY A 10 5.81 -19.08 8.09
CA GLY A 10 7.13 -19.69 8.31
C GLY A 10 8.21 -19.27 7.32
N LEU A 11 7.94 -18.32 6.42
CA LEU A 11 8.89 -17.81 5.43
C LEU A 11 9.21 -16.33 5.64
N TYR A 12 10.44 -15.94 5.31
CA TYR A 12 10.91 -14.56 5.41
C TYR A 12 10.85 -13.82 4.10
N TYR A 13 10.24 -12.64 4.16
CA TYR A 13 10.13 -11.74 3.05
C TYR A 13 10.91 -10.46 3.31
N PRO A 14 11.51 -9.82 2.30
CA PRO A 14 12.08 -8.50 2.45
C PRO A 14 11.06 -7.53 3.03
N GLU A 15 11.54 -6.56 3.79
CA GLU A 15 10.72 -5.43 4.21
C GLU A 15 10.10 -4.75 2.98
N PHE A 16 8.79 -4.51 3.05
CA PHE A 16 8.06 -3.86 1.97
C PHE A 16 8.37 -2.36 1.94
N HIS A 17 8.45 -1.81 0.74
CA HIS A 17 8.72 -0.39 0.56
C HIS A 17 7.60 0.44 1.20
N ALA A 18 7.98 1.44 2.02
CA ALA A 18 7.03 2.25 2.80
C ALA A 18 5.92 2.87 1.94
N GLY A 19 6.25 3.23 0.69
CA GLY A 19 5.30 3.75 -0.30
C GLY A 19 4.03 2.91 -0.52
N TRP A 20 4.07 1.59 -0.29
CA TRP A 20 2.86 0.75 -0.37
C TRP A 20 1.92 0.96 0.81
N GLY A 21 2.43 1.39 1.96
CA GLY A 21 1.67 1.61 3.19
C GLY A 21 0.78 0.41 3.54
N GLY A 22 -0.47 0.69 3.97
CA GLY A 22 -1.45 -0.35 4.29
C GLY A 22 -1.88 -1.22 3.10
N CYS A 23 -1.56 -0.84 1.86
CA CYS A 23 -1.89 -1.66 0.69
C CYS A 23 -1.07 -2.96 0.66
N ALA A 24 0.18 -2.93 1.15
CA ALA A 24 1.01 -4.13 1.22
C ALA A 24 0.42 -5.17 2.19
N GLU A 25 -0.12 -4.71 3.32
CA GLU A 25 -0.80 -5.60 4.29
C GLU A 25 -2.05 -6.25 3.68
N GLU A 26 -2.87 -5.47 2.95
CA GLU A 26 -4.05 -6.00 2.26
C GLU A 26 -3.67 -7.11 1.25
N LEU A 27 -2.67 -6.84 0.42
CA LEU A 27 -2.24 -7.74 -0.64
C LEU A 27 -1.60 -9.01 -0.09
N PHE A 28 -0.79 -8.88 0.96
CA PHE A 28 0.04 -9.99 1.42
C PHE A 28 -0.57 -10.82 2.55
N HIS A 29 -1.43 -10.21 3.39
CA HIS A 29 -1.92 -10.83 4.63
C HIS A 29 -3.44 -10.95 4.74
N TYR A 30 -4.18 -10.29 3.84
CA TYR A 30 -5.64 -10.21 3.87
C TYR A 30 -6.20 -9.58 5.16
N THR A 31 -6.27 -8.25 5.17
CA THR A 31 -6.96 -7.50 6.22
C THR A 31 -8.04 -6.62 5.60
N SER A 32 -9.27 -7.13 5.41
CA SER A 32 -10.40 -6.49 4.67
C SER A 32 -10.69 -5.00 4.91
N ARG A 33 -10.07 -4.41 5.93
CA ARG A 33 -10.00 -2.98 6.26
C ARG A 33 -9.48 -2.09 5.13
N TYR A 34 -8.51 -2.54 4.32
CA TYR A 34 -7.88 -1.70 3.29
C TYR A 34 -8.35 -2.03 1.86
N PHE A 35 -9.10 -3.11 1.67
CA PHE A 35 -9.49 -3.69 0.37
C PHE A 35 -9.91 -2.67 -0.68
N VAL A 36 -10.88 -1.82 -0.36
CA VAL A 36 -11.44 -0.84 -1.31
C VAL A 36 -10.41 0.22 -1.68
N CYS A 37 -9.59 0.64 -0.72
CA CYS A 37 -8.52 1.61 -0.96
C CYS A 37 -7.38 1.00 -1.77
N THR A 38 -6.93 -0.21 -1.42
CA THR A 38 -5.91 -0.96 -2.15
C THR A 38 -6.31 -1.17 -3.61
N GLN A 39 -7.57 -1.54 -3.86
CA GLN A 39 -8.09 -1.70 -5.22
C GLN A 39 -8.02 -0.39 -6.01
N ALA A 40 -8.50 0.72 -5.44
CA ALA A 40 -8.49 2.01 -6.10
C ALA A 40 -7.07 2.54 -6.32
N PHE A 41 -6.18 2.32 -5.34
CA PHE A 41 -4.76 2.66 -5.43
C PHE A 41 -4.08 1.92 -6.59
N LEU A 42 -4.20 0.59 -6.66
CA LEU A 42 -3.62 -0.21 -7.75
C LEU A 42 -4.22 0.13 -9.12
N ARG A 43 -5.54 0.34 -9.19
CA ARG A 43 -6.23 0.73 -10.43
C ARG A 43 -5.63 1.99 -11.04
N ASN A 44 -5.34 2.98 -10.20
CA ASN A 44 -4.75 4.25 -10.65
C ASN A 44 -3.26 4.12 -10.91
N LEU A 45 -2.51 3.49 -10.01
CA LEU A 45 -1.06 3.37 -10.15
C LEU A 45 -0.65 2.52 -11.36
N ALA A 46 -1.39 1.45 -11.67
CA ALA A 46 -1.15 0.58 -12.83
C ALA A 46 -1.70 1.14 -14.15
N ASP A 47 -2.49 2.23 -14.08
CA ASP A 47 -3.33 2.76 -15.15
C ASP A 47 -4.22 1.68 -15.80
N GLN A 48 -4.97 0.95 -14.97
CA GLN A 48 -5.84 -0.15 -15.40
C GLN A 48 -7.25 0.03 -14.84
N ARG A 49 -8.08 0.86 -15.48
CA ARG A 49 -9.41 1.27 -14.97
C ARG A 49 -10.36 0.11 -14.66
N GLN A 50 -10.28 -0.96 -15.44
CA GLN A 50 -11.08 -2.18 -15.30
C GLN A 50 -10.60 -3.13 -14.20
N PHE A 51 -9.46 -2.85 -13.57
CA PHE A 51 -8.92 -3.68 -12.50
C PHE A 51 -9.86 -3.69 -11.28
N ASN A 52 -10.12 -4.88 -10.76
CA ASN A 52 -10.82 -5.10 -9.51
C ASN A 52 -10.17 -6.29 -8.78
N MET A 53 -10.30 -6.30 -7.46
CA MET A 53 -9.78 -7.36 -6.59
C MET A 53 -10.90 -8.30 -6.14
N SER A 54 -12.08 -8.26 -6.78
CA SER A 54 -13.20 -9.10 -6.38
C SER A 54 -12.85 -10.57 -6.57
N GLY A 55 -12.97 -11.37 -5.50
CA GLY A 55 -12.54 -12.77 -5.51
C GLY A 55 -11.07 -13.01 -5.17
N TYR A 56 -10.27 -11.95 -5.01
CA TYR A 56 -8.89 -12.08 -4.55
C TYR A 56 -8.82 -12.41 -3.05
N GLN A 57 -7.99 -13.39 -2.70
CA GLN A 57 -7.68 -13.75 -1.31
C GLN A 57 -6.18 -14.04 -1.21
N ALA A 58 -5.47 -13.41 -0.27
CA ALA A 58 -4.02 -13.61 -0.10
C ALA A 58 -3.66 -15.07 0.22
N ASN A 59 -4.56 -15.80 0.90
CA ASN A 59 -4.38 -17.22 1.20
C ASN A 59 -4.35 -18.12 -0.04
N ASN A 60 -4.85 -17.64 -1.18
CA ASN A 60 -4.83 -18.39 -2.43
C ASN A 60 -3.55 -18.14 -3.25
N LEU A 61 -2.63 -17.29 -2.77
CA LEU A 61 -1.30 -17.15 -3.38
C LEU A 61 -0.53 -18.45 -3.25
N SER A 62 -0.05 -18.99 -4.37
CA SER A 62 0.95 -20.06 -4.34
C SER A 62 2.26 -19.55 -3.71
N LYS A 63 3.15 -20.46 -3.27
CA LYS A 63 4.46 -20.09 -2.71
C LYS A 63 5.26 -19.20 -3.68
N THR A 64 5.28 -19.56 -4.97
CA THR A 64 5.98 -18.79 -6.02
C THR A 64 5.36 -17.43 -6.28
N GLN A 65 4.02 -17.34 -6.33
CA GLN A 65 3.30 -16.07 -6.47
C GLN A 65 3.52 -15.16 -5.26
N ARG A 66 3.54 -15.73 -4.04
CA ARG A 66 3.81 -15.00 -2.81
C ARG A 66 5.24 -14.45 -2.78
N HIS A 67 6.23 -15.24 -3.20
CA HIS A 67 7.63 -14.79 -3.33
C HIS A 67 7.75 -13.63 -4.34
N LEU A 68 7.13 -13.77 -5.51
CA LEU A 68 7.16 -12.72 -6.52
C LEU A 68 6.44 -11.46 -6.05
N MET A 69 5.29 -11.59 -5.38
CA MET A 69 4.58 -10.45 -4.80
C MET A 69 5.44 -9.73 -3.76
N ALA A 70 6.11 -10.46 -2.86
CA ALA A 70 7.02 -9.87 -1.89
C ALA A 70 8.19 -9.14 -2.54
N ALA A 71 8.79 -9.73 -3.58
CA ALA A 71 9.86 -9.11 -4.35
C ALA A 71 9.42 -7.78 -5.00
N ILE A 72 8.19 -7.73 -5.52
CA ILE A 72 7.62 -6.50 -6.08
C ILE A 72 7.31 -5.48 -4.98
N LEU A 73 6.73 -5.92 -3.85
CA LEU A 73 6.40 -5.04 -2.72
C LEU A 73 7.63 -4.47 -2.01
N ALA A 74 8.79 -5.12 -2.12
CA ALA A 74 10.07 -4.58 -1.66
C ALA A 74 10.58 -3.41 -2.53
N CYS A 75 10.04 -3.26 -3.75
CA CYS A 75 10.38 -2.16 -4.64
C CYS A 75 9.45 -0.96 -4.44
N GLU A 76 9.90 0.21 -4.89
CA GLU A 76 9.08 1.43 -4.89
C GLU A 76 7.77 1.22 -5.70
N PRO A 77 6.61 1.67 -5.18
CA PRO A 77 5.36 1.67 -5.93
C PRO A 77 5.45 2.62 -7.14
N ASN A 78 5.36 2.05 -8.33
CA ASN A 78 5.34 2.77 -9.60
C ASN A 78 4.44 2.03 -10.59
N LEU A 79 4.34 2.55 -11.82
CA LEU A 79 3.51 1.96 -12.87
C LEU A 79 3.83 0.47 -13.13
N GLN A 80 5.12 0.11 -13.14
CA GLN A 80 5.56 -1.25 -13.46
C GLN A 80 5.32 -2.22 -12.30
N SER A 81 5.65 -1.81 -11.07
CA SER A 81 5.42 -2.63 -9.88
C SER A 81 3.93 -2.83 -9.62
N ALA A 82 3.10 -1.79 -9.79
CA ALA A 82 1.65 -1.93 -9.71
C ALA A 82 1.10 -2.87 -10.78
N ARG A 83 1.57 -2.79 -12.03
CA ARG A 83 1.17 -3.74 -13.09
C ARG A 83 1.55 -5.18 -12.73
N GLY A 84 2.75 -5.40 -12.20
CA GLY A 84 3.17 -6.71 -11.70
C GLY A 84 2.22 -7.26 -10.61
N ILE A 85 1.87 -6.44 -9.62
CA ILE A 85 0.89 -6.82 -8.59
C ILE A 85 -0.48 -7.14 -9.21
N THR A 86 -1.00 -6.30 -10.10
CA THR A 86 -2.32 -6.54 -10.73
C THR A 86 -2.34 -7.85 -11.53
N GLN A 87 -1.23 -8.25 -12.14
CA GLN A 87 -1.10 -9.51 -12.85
C GLN A 87 -1.17 -10.70 -11.91
N ILE A 88 -0.45 -10.66 -10.77
CA ILE A 88 -0.51 -11.72 -9.75
C ILE A 88 -1.91 -11.81 -9.14
N VAL A 89 -2.55 -10.67 -8.84
CA VAL A 89 -3.92 -10.65 -8.32
C VAL A 89 -4.89 -11.32 -9.31
N ARG A 90 -4.77 -11.03 -10.61
CA ARG A 90 -5.60 -11.65 -11.65
C ARG A 90 -5.36 -13.15 -11.77
N SER A 91 -4.10 -13.60 -11.75
CA SER A 91 -3.78 -15.04 -11.83
C SER A 91 -4.40 -15.78 -10.64
N VAL A 92 -4.30 -15.23 -9.43
CA VAL A 92 -4.95 -15.79 -8.23
C VAL A 92 -6.48 -15.84 -8.37
N ILE A 93 -7.11 -14.76 -8.87
CA ILE A 93 -8.57 -14.74 -9.12
C ILE A 93 -8.98 -15.83 -10.13
N ASN A 94 -8.15 -16.08 -11.14
CA ASN A 94 -8.38 -17.12 -12.15
C ASN A 94 -8.06 -18.54 -11.66
N GLY A 95 -7.51 -18.71 -10.44
CA GLY A 95 -7.08 -20.00 -9.92
C GLY A 95 -5.76 -20.52 -10.52
N GLU A 96 -5.01 -19.66 -11.20
CA GLU A 96 -3.70 -19.97 -11.75
C GLU A 96 -2.65 -19.95 -10.62
N THR A 97 -1.66 -20.84 -10.67
CA THR A 97 -0.59 -20.93 -9.65
C THR A 97 0.79 -20.56 -10.18
N ASP A 98 0.94 -20.51 -11.50
CA ASP A 98 2.18 -20.15 -12.19
C ASP A 98 2.46 -18.65 -12.11
N ILE A 99 3.74 -18.31 -12.20
CA ILE A 99 4.21 -16.93 -12.29
C ILE A 99 4.68 -16.65 -13.72
N SER A 100 4.50 -15.41 -14.17
CA SER A 100 5.03 -14.99 -15.46
C SER A 100 6.56 -14.96 -15.43
N GLU A 101 7.21 -15.71 -16.32
CA GLU A 101 8.67 -15.76 -16.44
C GLU A 101 9.28 -14.38 -16.69
N ALA A 102 8.64 -13.57 -17.55
CA ALA A 102 9.07 -12.20 -17.84
C ALA A 102 9.03 -11.31 -16.58
N LEU A 103 8.01 -11.49 -15.74
CA LEU A 103 7.88 -10.77 -14.47
C LEU A 103 8.92 -11.27 -13.45
N ALA A 104 9.14 -12.59 -13.38
CA ALA A 104 10.14 -13.18 -12.52
C ALA A 104 11.56 -12.72 -12.88
N GLU A 105 11.89 -12.60 -14.17
CA GLU A 105 13.18 -12.08 -14.64
C GLU A 105 13.40 -10.63 -14.18
N THR A 106 12.36 -9.80 -14.31
CA THR A 106 12.40 -8.38 -13.92
C THR A 106 12.76 -8.21 -12.43
N TYR A 107 12.26 -9.09 -11.57
CA TYR A 107 12.47 -9.04 -10.12
C TYR A 107 13.45 -10.09 -9.60
N ARG A 108 14.22 -10.75 -10.48
CA ARG A 108 15.15 -11.84 -10.14
C ARG A 108 16.11 -11.47 -9.01
N LYS A 109 16.63 -10.25 -9.03
CA LYS A 109 17.54 -9.74 -7.98
C LYS A 109 16.91 -9.81 -6.59
N TYR A 110 15.61 -9.54 -6.46
CA TYR A 110 14.89 -9.54 -5.20
C TYR A 110 14.41 -10.95 -4.83
N LEU A 111 14.02 -11.75 -5.82
CA LEU A 111 13.68 -13.16 -5.62
C LEU A 111 14.84 -13.97 -5.04
N ASN A 112 16.07 -13.74 -5.51
CA ASN A 112 17.26 -14.44 -5.03
C ASN A 112 17.61 -14.16 -3.56
N VAL A 113 17.00 -13.13 -2.95
CA VAL A 113 17.21 -12.75 -1.55
C VAL A 113 16.18 -13.42 -0.64
N ILE A 114 15.06 -13.91 -1.19
CA ILE A 114 14.01 -14.60 -0.43
C ILE A 114 14.49 -16.04 -0.19
N PRO A 115 14.74 -16.44 1.07
CA PRO A 115 15.17 -17.80 1.38
C PRO A 115 14.10 -18.80 0.97
N GLU A 116 14.50 -19.93 0.39
CA GLU A 116 13.54 -20.97 0.03
C GLU A 116 12.94 -21.64 1.29
N ASP A 117 13.72 -21.81 2.38
CA ASP A 117 13.32 -22.54 3.61
C ASP A 117 14.10 -22.17 4.92
N VAL A 118 13.91 -21.01 5.58
CA VAL A 118 14.59 -20.72 6.88
C VAL A 118 13.73 -19.90 7.87
N GLU A 119 13.83 -20.22 9.18
CA GLU A 119 13.15 -19.65 10.36
C GLU A 119 13.82 -18.43 11.06
N LEU A 120 12.97 -17.69 11.82
CA LEU A 120 13.20 -16.91 13.05
C LEU A 120 14.28 -15.78 13.17
N VAL A 121 14.07 -14.45 12.90
CA VAL A 121 14.41 -13.26 13.77
C VAL A 121 13.75 -11.93 13.28
N TYR A 122 13.19 -11.13 14.21
CA TYR A 122 12.44 -9.86 14.03
C TYR A 122 13.28 -8.61 14.37
N SER A 123 13.05 -7.48 13.66
CA SER A 123 13.45 -6.14 14.14
C SER A 123 12.57 -5.00 13.58
N CYS A 124 11.81 -4.34 14.46
CA CYS A 124 11.06 -3.11 14.17
C CYS A 124 11.99 -1.89 14.15
N ARG A 125 12.06 -1.14 13.04
CA ARG A 125 12.43 0.29 13.05
C ARG A 125 11.66 1.08 11.99
N ALA A 126 11.30 2.30 12.35
CA ALA A 126 10.70 3.28 11.46
C ALA A 126 11.75 3.86 10.50
N HIS A 127 11.48 3.83 9.20
CA HIS A 127 12.36 4.39 8.18
C HIS A 127 12.37 5.91 8.23
N HIS A 128 13.57 6.49 8.11
CA HIS A 128 13.79 7.92 7.88
C HIS A 128 14.14 8.11 6.40
N HIS A 129 13.27 8.79 5.65
CA HIS A 129 13.57 9.24 4.30
C HIS A 129 13.83 10.75 4.28
N ASN A 130 14.78 11.17 3.43
CA ASN A 130 15.11 12.56 3.15
C ASN A 130 13.87 13.28 2.60
N GLN A 131 13.40 14.31 3.30
CA GLN A 131 12.18 15.05 2.99
C GLN A 131 12.40 16.10 1.88
N PRO A 132 11.42 16.29 0.98
CA PRO A 132 11.27 17.54 0.22
C PRO A 132 10.84 18.69 1.15
N ASP A 133 11.13 19.93 0.74
CA ASP A 133 11.01 21.20 1.51
C ASP A 133 9.56 21.61 1.87
N VAL A 134 8.55 20.81 1.52
CA VAL A 134 7.13 21.03 1.86
C VAL A 134 6.74 19.96 2.87
N ALA A 135 6.08 20.36 3.98
CA ALA A 135 5.58 19.40 4.95
C ALA A 135 4.70 18.37 4.20
N PRO A 136 5.05 17.06 4.23
CA PRO A 136 4.44 16.05 3.35
C PRO A 136 2.93 15.86 3.59
N LEU A 137 2.43 16.40 4.70
CA LEU A 137 1.02 16.46 5.06
C LEU A 137 0.24 17.50 4.24
N ASP A 138 0.83 18.65 3.92
CA ASP A 138 0.10 19.80 3.37
C ASP A 138 -0.58 19.51 2.03
N PRO A 139 0.05 18.85 1.04
CA PRO A 139 -0.63 18.49 -0.21
C PRO A 139 -1.87 17.63 0.04
N PHE A 140 -1.77 16.64 0.93
CA PHE A 140 -2.87 15.75 1.26
C PHE A 140 -3.98 16.48 2.03
N LEU A 141 -3.64 17.29 3.03
CA LEU A 141 -4.62 18.05 3.83
C LEU A 141 -5.37 19.08 2.99
N ASN A 142 -4.67 19.76 2.06
CA ASN A 142 -5.29 20.68 1.12
C ASN A 142 -6.28 19.97 0.19
N LEU A 143 -5.93 18.81 -0.35
CA LEU A 143 -6.84 17.99 -1.15
C LEU A 143 -8.01 17.47 -0.31
N ALA A 144 -7.76 16.99 0.90
CA ALA A 144 -8.80 16.51 1.79
C ALA A 144 -9.81 17.62 2.15
N GLY A 145 -9.34 18.84 2.44
CA GLY A 145 -10.19 20.00 2.66
C GLY A 145 -11.07 20.33 1.45
N ARG A 146 -10.49 20.30 0.23
CA ARG A 146 -11.24 20.52 -1.02
C ARG A 146 -12.28 19.43 -1.30
N LEU A 147 -12.00 18.20 -0.90
CA LEU A 147 -12.89 17.05 -1.07
C LEU A 147 -13.91 16.89 0.06
N ASN A 148 -13.86 17.78 1.07
CA ASN A 148 -14.62 17.68 2.31
C ASN A 148 -14.40 16.33 3.03
N LEU A 149 -13.21 15.75 2.87
CA LEU A 149 -12.81 14.50 3.49
C LEU A 149 -12.31 14.78 4.91
N PRO A 150 -12.90 14.16 5.95
CA PRO A 150 -12.42 14.33 7.32
C PRO A 150 -11.10 13.57 7.50
N VAL A 151 -10.14 14.22 8.16
CA VAL A 151 -8.80 13.68 8.41
C VAL A 151 -8.40 14.01 9.84
N ALA A 152 -8.07 13.00 10.64
CA ALA A 152 -7.40 13.21 11.92
C ALA A 152 -5.90 13.00 11.74
N VAL A 153 -5.10 13.94 12.23
CA VAL A 153 -3.63 13.91 12.07
C VAL A 153 -3.00 13.48 13.38
N HIS A 154 -2.17 12.45 13.34
CA HIS A 154 -1.37 11.96 14.47
C HIS A 154 0.12 12.02 14.11
N PRO A 155 1.05 11.92 15.09
CA PRO A 155 2.48 12.07 14.86
C PRO A 155 3.08 11.17 13.78
N HIS A 156 2.53 9.96 13.58
CA HIS A 156 3.06 8.97 12.62
C HIS A 156 2.00 8.36 11.68
N HIS A 157 0.77 8.84 11.74
CA HIS A 157 -0.30 8.34 10.87
C HIS A 157 -1.43 9.35 10.72
N LEU A 158 -2.23 9.17 9.68
CA LEU A 158 -3.48 9.90 9.49
C LEU A 158 -4.62 8.92 9.53
N GLU A 159 -5.69 9.29 10.21
CA GLU A 159 -6.94 8.54 10.19
C GLU A 159 -7.90 9.16 9.20
N VAL A 160 -8.40 8.32 8.28
CA VAL A 160 -9.29 8.73 7.20
C VAL A 160 -10.34 7.66 6.94
N PRO A 161 -11.54 8.03 6.47
CA PRO A 161 -12.51 7.06 5.99
C PRO A 161 -12.07 6.51 4.63
N LEU A 162 -11.41 5.35 4.62
CA LEU A 162 -10.80 4.78 3.41
C LEU A 162 -11.80 4.52 2.27
N LYS A 163 -13.05 4.23 2.61
CA LYS A 163 -14.12 4.07 1.61
C LYS A 163 -14.38 5.38 0.84
N ALA A 164 -14.41 6.51 1.55
CA ALA A 164 -14.58 7.82 0.92
C ALA A 164 -13.33 8.21 0.13
N LEU A 165 -12.14 7.93 0.68
CA LEU A 165 -10.87 8.14 -0.04
C LEU A 165 -10.83 7.36 -1.37
N ALA A 166 -11.25 6.09 -1.35
CA ALA A 166 -11.30 5.26 -2.55
C ALA A 166 -12.29 5.79 -3.60
N GLN A 167 -13.43 6.33 -3.18
CA GLN A 167 -14.38 6.97 -4.10
C GLN A 167 -13.76 8.19 -4.81
N HIS A 168 -12.92 8.96 -4.13
CA HIS A 168 -12.19 10.07 -4.75
C HIS A 168 -11.07 9.59 -5.67
N LEU A 169 -10.36 8.51 -5.33
CA LEU A 169 -9.42 7.84 -6.22
C LEU A 169 -10.10 7.25 -7.46
N ASP A 170 -11.39 6.96 -7.40
CA ASP A 170 -12.21 6.51 -8.55
C ASP A 170 -12.97 7.64 -9.26
N SER A 171 -12.74 8.91 -8.89
CA SER A 171 -13.39 10.07 -9.51
C SER A 171 -13.20 10.10 -11.03
N PRO A 172 -14.16 10.56 -11.84
CA PRO A 172 -13.96 10.72 -13.29
C PRO A 172 -12.86 11.72 -13.66
N ASN A 173 -12.48 12.63 -12.75
CA ASN A 173 -11.45 13.66 -12.99
C ASN A 173 -10.03 13.08 -12.84
N SER A 174 -9.30 12.94 -13.95
CA SER A 174 -7.93 12.41 -13.97
C SER A 174 -6.93 13.23 -13.17
N SER A 175 -6.99 14.55 -13.26
CA SER A 175 -6.09 15.44 -12.52
C SER A 175 -6.27 15.27 -11.01
N LEU A 176 -7.52 15.14 -10.55
CA LEU A 176 -7.81 14.90 -9.13
C LEU A 176 -7.22 13.56 -8.67
N ARG A 177 -7.46 12.48 -9.42
CA ARG A 177 -6.95 11.15 -9.08
C ARG A 177 -5.44 11.12 -9.00
N ASN A 178 -4.76 11.69 -10.01
CA ASN A 178 -3.30 11.73 -10.05
C ASN A 178 -2.73 12.54 -8.88
N SER A 179 -3.32 13.71 -8.59
CA SER A 179 -2.90 14.54 -7.45
C SER A 179 -3.10 13.82 -6.12
N LEU A 180 -4.22 13.10 -5.95
CA LEU A 180 -4.52 12.35 -4.73
C LEU A 180 -3.59 11.13 -4.59
N GLN A 181 -3.32 10.42 -5.68
CA GLN A 181 -2.39 9.30 -5.72
C GLN A 181 -0.97 9.75 -5.34
N GLU A 182 -0.50 10.86 -5.90
CA GLU A 182 0.81 11.44 -5.61
C GLU A 182 0.90 11.91 -4.14
N ALA A 183 -0.15 12.55 -3.63
CA ALA A 183 -0.20 12.96 -2.22
C ALA A 183 -0.13 11.75 -1.27
N ILE A 184 -0.82 10.65 -1.58
CA ILE A 184 -0.75 9.41 -0.78
C ILE A 184 0.66 8.81 -0.82
N LEU A 185 1.29 8.77 -2.00
CA LEU A 185 2.68 8.29 -2.13
C LEU A 185 3.64 9.15 -1.30
N ASN A 186 3.53 10.47 -1.39
CA ASN A 186 4.37 11.40 -0.63
C ASN A 186 4.20 11.24 0.89
N LEU A 187 2.97 11.02 1.37
CA LEU A 187 2.71 10.69 2.77
C LEU A 187 3.41 9.40 3.20
N HIS A 188 3.24 8.34 2.41
CA HIS A 188 3.86 7.06 2.71
C HIS A 188 5.39 7.12 2.66
N PHE A 189 5.96 7.84 1.69
CA PHE A 189 7.41 8.07 1.61
C PHE A 189 7.94 8.89 2.79
N ALA A 190 7.15 9.80 3.33
CA ALA A 190 7.45 10.53 4.55
C ALA A 190 7.27 9.70 5.84
N GLY A 191 6.87 8.43 5.72
CA GLY A 191 6.70 7.51 6.86
C GLY A 191 5.34 7.61 7.55
N TYR A 192 4.37 8.35 7.00
CA TYR A 192 3.02 8.40 7.52
C TYR A 192 2.20 7.20 7.03
N ALA A 193 1.56 6.49 7.95
CA ALA A 193 0.58 5.47 7.59
C ALA A 193 -0.83 6.07 7.44
N LEU A 194 -1.58 5.65 6.42
CA LEU A 194 -3.03 5.89 6.37
C LEU A 194 -3.75 4.77 7.12
N LYS A 195 -4.55 5.11 8.13
CA LYS A 195 -5.38 4.17 8.88
C LYS A 195 -6.86 4.42 8.61
N ASN A 196 -7.61 3.34 8.55
CA ASN A 196 -9.07 3.43 8.40
C ASN A 196 -9.73 3.84 9.71
N HIS A 197 -10.50 4.93 9.66
CA HIS A 197 -11.46 5.29 10.71
C HIS A 197 -12.87 5.36 10.10
N PRO A 198 -13.63 4.24 10.11
CA PRO A 198 -14.98 4.24 9.57
C PRO A 198 -15.89 5.18 10.37
N GLY A 199 -16.62 6.06 9.69
CA GLY A 199 -17.50 7.02 10.33
C GLY A 199 -16.78 8.22 10.95
N LEU A 200 -15.51 8.48 10.60
CA LEU A 200 -14.84 9.72 10.98
C LEU A 200 -15.66 10.91 10.49
N THR A 201 -15.96 11.85 11.39
CA THR A 201 -16.61 13.11 11.07
C THR A 201 -15.64 14.27 11.28
N HIS A 202 -15.89 15.42 10.66
CA HIS A 202 -15.09 16.64 10.88
C HIS A 202 -15.02 17.05 12.36
N LYS A 203 -16.12 16.83 13.11
CA LYS A 203 -16.15 17.10 14.55
C LYS A 203 -15.22 16.16 15.31
N SER A 204 -15.27 14.86 14.99
CA SER A 204 -14.41 13.84 15.62
C SER A 204 -12.94 14.04 15.26
N ALA A 205 -12.65 14.38 14.01
CA ALA A 205 -11.28 14.63 13.54
C ALA A 205 -10.61 15.81 14.26
N ARG A 206 -11.37 16.89 14.53
CA ARG A 206 -10.87 18.03 15.32
C ARG A 206 -10.54 17.64 16.75
N ILE A 207 -11.42 16.89 17.41
CA ILE A 207 -11.21 16.43 18.79
C ILE A 207 -9.95 15.56 18.88
N LEU A 208 -9.77 14.61 17.95
CA LEU A 208 -8.61 13.72 17.93
C LEU A 208 -7.30 14.46 17.62
N GLY A 209 -7.34 15.49 16.77
CA GLY A 209 -6.18 16.34 16.51
C GLY A 209 -5.76 17.21 17.71
N ASP A 210 -6.75 17.69 18.47
CA ASP A 210 -6.52 18.54 19.64
C ASP A 210 -6.00 17.73 20.85
N GLU A 211 -6.48 16.49 21.06
CA GLU A 211 -6.04 15.61 22.17
C GLU A 211 -4.57 15.17 22.06
N HIS A 212 -4.01 15.13 20.85
CA HIS A 212 -2.61 14.75 20.62
C HIS A 212 -1.65 15.95 20.53
N SER A 213 -2.16 17.17 20.71
CA SER A 213 -1.37 18.41 20.72
C SER A 213 -0.99 18.88 22.14
N LEU A 214 -1.22 18.03 23.16
CA LEU A 214 -0.88 18.25 24.58
C LEU A 214 0.32 17.41 25.03
#